data_AF-A0A2V9HLZ0-F1
#
_entry.id   AF-A0A2V9HLZ0-F1
#
_cell.length_a   1.000
_cell.length_b   1.000
_cell.length_c   1.000
_cell.angle_alpha   90.00
_cell.angle_beta   90.00
_cell.angle_gamma   90.00
#
_symmetry.space_group_name_H-M   'P 1'
#
loop_
_entity.id
_entity.type
_entity.pdbx_description
1 polymer ?
#
loop_
_entity_poly.entity_id
_entity_poly.type
_entity_poly.pdbx_seq_one_letter_code
_entity_poly.pdbx_strand_id
1 'polypeptide(L)'
;MRLNLFWKLGFAFFALLIAVLLPVDFYAERALRRDYERAGFEQLAAIARIALAYPPEPAALAPSHPLDSAGLRGWVAKMAASGVRVTVIASDGQVLADSQSDPQTMENHAD
;
A
#
# COMPACT_ATOMS: atom_id res chain seq x y z
N MET A 1 3.13 44.08 42.89
CA MET A 1 3.25 43.28 41.66
C MET A 1 4.23 42.12 41.89
N ARG A 2 3.74 40.90 42.16
CA ARG A 2 4.55 39.68 42.40
C ARG A 2 4.20 38.55 41.42
N LEU A 3 3.75 38.90 40.20
CA LEU A 3 3.41 37.90 39.16
C LEU A 3 4.64 37.37 38.39
N ASN A 4 5.82 37.97 38.55
CA ASN A 4 6.91 37.73 37.60
C ASN A 4 7.64 36.39 37.81
N LEU A 5 7.68 35.84 39.03
CA LEU A 5 8.45 34.62 39.30
C LEU A 5 7.65 33.34 39.00
N PHE A 6 6.37 33.29 39.38
CA PHE A 6 5.48 32.17 39.08
C PHE A 6 5.29 32.00 37.58
N TRP A 7 5.16 33.10 36.86
CA TRP A 7 5.00 33.10 35.40
C TRP A 7 6.30 32.72 34.69
N LYS A 8 7.47 33.20 35.17
CA LYS A 8 8.79 32.74 34.68
C LYS A 8 8.99 31.23 34.85
N LEU A 9 8.63 30.70 36.01
CA LEU A 9 8.83 29.28 36.31
C LEU A 9 7.87 28.42 35.49
N GLY A 10 6.60 28.83 35.38
CA GLY A 10 5.62 28.19 34.50
C GLY A 10 6.09 28.17 33.05
N PHE A 11 6.60 29.30 32.54
CA PHE A 11 7.12 29.39 31.17
C PHE A 11 8.36 28.53 30.95
N ALA A 12 9.26 28.44 31.93
CA ALA A 12 10.44 27.60 31.87
C ALA A 12 10.06 26.10 31.82
N PHE A 13 9.11 25.66 32.65
CA PHE A 13 8.59 24.30 32.60
C PHE A 13 7.86 24.02 31.28
N PHE A 14 7.08 24.98 30.77
CA PHE A 14 6.38 24.84 29.49
C PHE A 14 7.36 24.75 28.31
N ALA A 15 8.41 25.59 28.32
CA ALA A 15 9.47 25.54 27.32
C ALA A 15 10.24 24.22 27.39
N LEU A 16 10.53 23.71 28.59
CA LEU A 16 11.15 22.40 28.78
C LEU A 16 10.26 21.28 28.23
N LEU A 17 8.95 21.34 28.50
CA LEU A 17 7.98 20.36 28.03
C LEU A 17 7.90 20.36 26.49
N ILE A 18 7.84 21.53 25.87
CA ILE A 18 7.89 21.66 24.40
C ILE A 18 9.23 21.17 23.85
N ALA A 19 10.34 21.50 24.49
CA ALA A 19 11.67 21.08 24.06
C ALA A 19 11.86 19.56 24.10
N VAL A 20 11.09 18.84 24.93
CA VAL A 20 11.08 17.38 24.96
C VAL A 20 10.05 16.78 23.98
N LEU A 21 8.85 17.35 23.89
CA LEU A 21 7.80 16.83 23.01
C LEU A 21 8.15 16.99 21.53
N LEU A 22 8.64 18.17 21.11
CA LEU A 22 8.90 18.45 19.69
C LEU A 22 9.89 17.46 19.04
N PRO A 23 11.05 17.15 19.65
CA PRO A 23 11.95 16.16 19.08
C PRO A 23 11.33 14.77 19.03
N VAL A 24 10.56 14.37 20.05
CA VAL A 24 9.92 13.05 20.10
C VAL A 24 8.87 12.92 19.01
N ASP A 25 7.98 13.89 18.86
CA ASP A 25 6.95 13.88 17.82
C ASP A 25 7.58 13.91 16.42
N PHE A 26 8.58 14.77 16.21
CA PHE A 26 9.28 14.88 14.94
C PHE A 26 10.03 13.60 14.56
N TYR A 27 10.71 12.95 15.52
CA TYR A 27 11.40 11.69 15.27
C TYR A 27 10.42 10.53 15.12
N ALA A 28 9.41 10.43 15.97
CA ALA A 28 8.45 9.35 15.95
C ALA A 28 7.67 9.36 14.63
N GLU A 29 7.13 10.50 14.21
CA GLU A 29 6.37 10.60 12.98
C GLU A 29 7.24 10.29 11.75
N ARG A 30 8.47 10.82 11.72
CA ARG A 30 9.36 10.65 10.57
C ARG A 30 10.01 9.27 10.50
N ALA A 31 10.23 8.61 11.63
CA ALA A 31 10.70 7.23 11.69
C ALA A 31 9.56 6.25 11.34
N LEU A 32 8.41 6.36 12.02
CA LEU A 32 7.26 5.49 11.76
C LEU A 32 6.84 5.57 10.30
N ARG A 33 6.67 6.78 9.74
CA ARG A 33 6.21 6.91 8.35
C ARG A 33 7.14 6.18 7.37
N ARG A 34 8.46 6.35 7.51
CA ARG A 34 9.43 5.67 6.62
C ARG A 34 9.42 4.16 6.83
N ASP A 35 9.34 3.71 8.08
CA ASP A 35 9.35 2.29 8.39
C ASP A 35 8.08 1.60 7.91
N TYR A 36 6.90 2.23 8.05
CA TYR A 36 5.64 1.73 7.51
C TYR A 36 5.63 1.67 5.98
N GLU A 37 6.08 2.73 5.31
CA GLU A 37 6.19 2.75 3.84
C GLU A 37 7.13 1.65 3.36
N ARG A 38 8.32 1.53 3.97
CA ARG A 38 9.31 0.52 3.60
C ARG A 38 8.81 -0.90 3.84
N ALA A 39 8.21 -1.17 5.00
CA ALA A 39 7.64 -2.49 5.30
C ALA A 39 6.53 -2.87 4.30
N GLY A 40 5.68 -1.91 3.93
CA GLY A 40 4.64 -2.11 2.91
C GLY A 40 5.23 -2.47 1.55
N PHE A 41 6.25 -1.76 1.09
CA PHE A 41 6.94 -2.06 -0.17
C PHE A 41 7.67 -3.40 -0.15
N GLU A 42 8.31 -3.74 0.96
CA GLU A 42 8.98 -5.04 1.13
C GLU A 42 7.97 -6.19 1.09
N GLN A 43 6.79 -6.02 1.71
CA GLN A 43 5.69 -6.98 1.63
C GLN A 43 5.16 -7.13 0.19
N LEU A 44 4.92 -6.01 -0.51
CA LEU A 44 4.49 -6.03 -1.93
C LEU A 44 5.52 -6.72 -2.81
N ALA A 45 6.81 -6.44 -2.61
CA ALA A 45 7.90 -7.08 -3.34
C ALA A 45 7.97 -8.59 -3.09
N ALA A 46 7.73 -9.03 -1.85
CA ALA A 46 7.68 -10.46 -1.51
C ALA A 46 6.51 -11.15 -2.24
N ILE A 47 5.33 -10.53 -2.24
CA ILE A 47 4.15 -11.06 -2.95
C ILE A 47 4.41 -11.12 -4.46
N ALA A 48 5.02 -10.08 -5.04
CA ALA A 48 5.37 -10.05 -6.45
C ALA A 48 6.37 -11.17 -6.83
N ARG A 49 7.35 -11.47 -5.97
CA ARG A 49 8.27 -12.60 -6.18
C ARG A 49 7.54 -13.93 -6.18
N ILE A 50 6.56 -14.12 -5.29
CA ILE A 50 5.72 -15.32 -5.28
C ILE A 50 4.89 -15.41 -6.57
N ALA A 51 4.32 -14.29 -7.02
CA ALA A 51 3.58 -14.22 -8.28
C ALA A 51 4.43 -14.65 -9.48
N LEU A 52 5.70 -14.21 -9.52
CA LEU A 52 6.66 -14.58 -10.55
C LEU A 52 7.09 -16.05 -10.47
N ALA A 53 7.18 -16.61 -9.26
CA ALA A 53 7.54 -18.01 -9.06
C ALA A 53 6.41 -18.97 -9.43
N TYR A 54 5.16 -18.52 -9.32
CA TYR A 54 3.96 -19.28 -9.65
C TYR A 54 3.08 -18.51 -10.63
N PRO A 55 3.51 -18.32 -11.89
CA PRO A 55 2.74 -17.58 -12.88
C PRO A 55 1.42 -18.31 -13.20
N PRO A 56 0.38 -17.58 -13.63
CA PRO A 56 -0.83 -18.20 -14.15
C PRO A 56 -0.50 -19.04 -15.40
N GLU A 57 -1.25 -20.11 -15.62
CA GLU A 57 -1.02 -20.97 -16.79
C GLU A 57 -1.15 -20.18 -18.10
N PRO A 58 -0.25 -20.36 -19.09
CA PRO A 58 -0.30 -19.63 -20.35
C PRO A 58 -1.62 -19.76 -21.11
N ALA A 59 -2.29 -20.92 -20.99
CA ALA A 59 -3.60 -21.15 -21.57
C ALA A 59 -4.67 -20.22 -20.97
N ALA A 60 -4.56 -19.87 -19.69
CA ALA A 60 -5.47 -18.96 -18.99
C ALA A 60 -5.26 -17.47 -19.36
N LEU A 61 -4.15 -17.15 -20.05
CA LEU A 61 -3.82 -15.80 -20.54
C LEU A 61 -4.33 -15.56 -21.96
N ALA A 62 -4.79 -16.59 -22.68
CA ALA A 62 -5.36 -16.46 -24.01
C ALA A 62 -6.86 -16.05 -23.90
N PRO A 63 -7.27 -14.90 -24.48
CA PRO A 63 -8.66 -14.41 -24.38
C PRO A 63 -9.66 -15.20 -25.25
N SER A 64 -9.25 -16.32 -25.83
CA SER A 64 -10.03 -17.08 -26.80
C SER A 64 -11.24 -17.82 -26.22
N HIS A 65 -11.31 -18.05 -24.90
CA HIS A 65 -12.44 -18.76 -24.30
C HIS A 65 -12.82 -18.28 -22.88
N PRO A 66 -14.13 -18.16 -22.54
CA PRO A 66 -14.58 -17.80 -21.18
C PRO A 66 -14.11 -18.77 -20.08
N LEU A 67 -13.84 -20.03 -20.43
CA LEU A 67 -13.34 -21.05 -19.50
C LEU A 67 -11.88 -20.80 -19.10
N ASP A 68 -11.07 -20.23 -20.00
CA ASP A 68 -9.66 -19.90 -19.75
C ASP A 68 -9.52 -18.75 -18.75
N SER A 69 -10.49 -17.82 -18.77
CA SER A 69 -10.57 -16.70 -17.82
C SER A 69 -10.86 -17.12 -16.37
N ALA A 70 -11.44 -18.32 -16.14
CA ALA A 70 -11.73 -18.81 -14.79
C ALA A 70 -10.46 -19.21 -14.02
N GLY A 71 -9.49 -19.82 -14.70
CA GLY A 71 -8.19 -20.15 -14.12
C GLY A 71 -7.41 -18.89 -13.72
N LEU A 72 -7.43 -17.87 -14.59
CA LEU A 72 -6.80 -16.58 -14.32
C LEU A 72 -7.46 -15.86 -13.13
N ARG A 73 -8.80 -15.81 -13.08
CA ARG A 73 -9.53 -15.25 -11.93
C ARG A 73 -9.21 -15.98 -10.63
N GLY A 74 -9.13 -17.30 -10.65
CA GLY A 74 -8.76 -18.10 -9.47
C GLY A 74 -7.34 -17.83 -8.99
N TRP A 75 -6.40 -17.65 -9.93
CA TRP A 75 -5.03 -17.25 -9.61
C TRP A 75 -4.98 -15.85 -9.01
N VAL A 76 -5.66 -14.88 -9.62
CA VAL A 76 -5.76 -13.49 -9.11
C VAL A 76 -6.36 -13.47 -7.71
N ALA A 77 -7.44 -14.22 -7.46
CA ALA A 77 -8.06 -14.33 -6.14
C ALA A 77 -7.09 -14.93 -5.09
N LYS A 78 -6.29 -15.94 -5.47
CA LYS A 78 -5.29 -16.53 -4.57
C LYS A 78 -4.20 -15.54 -4.18
N MET A 79 -3.70 -14.76 -5.15
CA MET A 79 -2.70 -13.73 -4.88
C MET A 79 -3.29 -12.59 -4.04
N ALA A 80 -4.53 -12.19 -4.35
CA ALA A 80 -5.25 -11.14 -3.62
C ALA A 80 -5.65 -11.55 -2.18
N ALA A 81 -5.64 -12.84 -1.84
CA ALA A 81 -5.88 -13.32 -0.48
C ALA A 81 -4.86 -12.76 0.55
N SER A 82 -3.72 -12.23 0.07
CA SER A 82 -2.74 -11.51 0.89
C SER A 82 -3.15 -10.08 1.27
N GLY A 83 -4.35 -9.63 0.87
CA GLY A 83 -4.89 -8.31 1.18
C GLY A 83 -4.43 -7.21 0.21
N VAL A 84 -3.76 -7.57 -0.89
CA VAL A 84 -3.33 -6.63 -1.94
C VAL A 84 -4.25 -6.70 -3.15
N ARG A 85 -4.41 -5.58 -3.86
CA ARG A 85 -5.06 -5.58 -5.18
C ARG A 85 -4.10 -6.18 -6.21
N VAL A 86 -4.60 -7.12 -6.99
CA VAL A 86 -3.84 -7.78 -8.06
C VAL A 86 -4.54 -7.53 -9.38
N THR A 87 -3.78 -7.01 -10.35
CA THR A 87 -4.25 -6.73 -11.71
C THR A 87 -3.28 -7.37 -12.69
N VAL A 88 -3.82 -8.15 -13.63
CA VAL A 88 -3.04 -8.77 -14.71
C VAL A 88 -3.30 -8.00 -15.99
N ILE A 89 -2.22 -7.51 -16.60
CA ILE A 89 -2.27 -6.65 -17.78
C ILE A 89 -1.46 -7.32 -18.88
N ALA A 90 -2.04 -7.41 -20.08
CA ALA A 90 -1.37 -7.88 -21.27
C ALA A 90 -0.33 -6.86 -21.76
N SER A 91 0.57 -7.29 -22.65
CA SER A 91 1.63 -6.43 -23.19
C SER A 91 1.11 -5.25 -24.01
N ASP A 92 -0.12 -5.33 -24.50
CA ASP A 92 -0.83 -4.26 -25.21
C ASP A 92 -1.55 -3.27 -24.29
N GLY A 93 -1.45 -3.47 -22.97
CA GLY A 93 -2.11 -2.63 -21.96
C GLY A 93 -3.54 -3.07 -21.62
N GLN A 94 -4.07 -4.14 -22.21
CA GLN A 94 -5.39 -4.66 -21.86
C GLN A 94 -5.38 -5.29 -20.47
N VAL A 95 -6.34 -4.92 -19.61
CA VAL A 95 -6.56 -5.60 -18.33
C VAL A 95 -7.25 -6.93 -18.58
N LEU A 96 -6.57 -8.03 -18.27
CA LEU A 96 -7.09 -9.39 -18.44
C LEU A 96 -7.88 -9.88 -17.23
N ALA A 97 -7.46 -9.45 -16.03
CA ALA A 97 -8.13 -9.78 -14.78
C ALA A 97 -7.76 -8.77 -13.68
N ASP A 98 -8.70 -8.48 -12.79
CA ASP A 98 -8.48 -7.64 -11.60
C ASP A 98 -9.19 -8.28 -10.40
N SER A 99 -8.59 -8.15 -9.21
CA SER A 99 -9.12 -8.77 -7.99
C SER A 99 -10.29 -8.02 -7.36
N GLN A 100 -10.50 -6.75 -7.71
CA GLN A 100 -11.50 -5.87 -7.12
C GLN A 100 -12.61 -5.46 -8.09
N SER A 101 -12.33 -5.44 -9.39
CA SER A 101 -13.25 -4.97 -10.41
C SER A 101 -13.31 -5.92 -11.60
N ASP A 102 -14.44 -5.94 -12.30
CA ASP A 102 -14.54 -6.66 -13.57
C ASP A 102 -13.89 -5.83 -14.68
N PRO A 103 -12.84 -6.32 -15.36
CA PRO A 103 -12.19 -5.61 -16.45
C PRO A 103 -13.15 -5.17 -17.56
N GLN A 104 -14.28 -5.86 -17.76
CA GLN A 104 -15.27 -5.52 -18.78
C GLN A 104 -16.11 -4.27 -18.43
N THR A 105 -16.20 -3.94 -17.14
CA THR A 105 -17.01 -2.82 -16.65
C THR A 105 -16.16 -1.72 -16.01
N MET A 106 -14.83 -1.87 -15.99
CA MET A 106 -13.94 -0.82 -15.48
C MET A 106 -13.98 0.38 -16.41
N GLU A 107 -14.35 1.55 -15.86
CA GLU A 107 -14.14 2.82 -16.56
C GLU A 107 -12.64 3.03 -16.75
N ASN A 108 -12.19 3.01 -18.00
CA ASN A 108 -10.81 3.30 -18.32
C ASN A 108 -10.64 4.82 -18.22
N HIS A 109 -10.02 5.33 -17.16
CA HIS A 109 -9.77 6.77 -16.95
C HIS A 109 -8.71 7.36 -17.91
N ALA A 110 -8.54 6.79 -19.10
CA ALA A 110 -7.48 7.13 -20.06
C ALA A 110 -7.82 8.32 -20.98
N ASP A 111 -8.72 9.21 -20.54
CA ASP A 111 -9.06 10.47 -21.24
C ASP A 111 -8.25 11.66 -20.71
#